data_AF-A0A0H3PBH2-F1
#
_entry.id   AF-A0A0H3PBH2-F1
#
_cell.length_a   1.000
_cell.length_b   1.000
_cell.length_c   1.000
_cell.angle_alpha   90.00
_cell.angle_beta   90.00
_cell.angle_gamma   90.00
#
_symmetry.space_group_name_H-M   'P 1'
#
loop_
_entity.id
_entity.type
_entity.pdbx_description
1 polymer ?
#
loop_
_entity_poly.entity_id
_entity_poly.type
_entity_poly.pdbx_seq_one_letter_code
_entity_poly.pdbx_strand_id
1 'polypeptide(L)'
;MTAGEFKRTVTVLGENTEKGKQKFQQELEETHKLFKQFVSQNRPCLDIDKIATGEHWFGQQAIALQLVDEISTSDDLILEKMKEKQVLNVKYRLKKSLIKKFGRQAEESAINIIHRYSTKQSRDFMY
;
A
#
# COMPACT_ATOMS: atom_id res chain seq x y z
N MET A 1 -3.66 22.89 -26.36
CA MET A 1 -3.29 23.93 -25.38
C MET A 1 -3.39 23.31 -23.98
N THR A 2 -2.29 22.78 -23.44
CA THR A 2 -2.29 22.12 -22.14
C THR A 2 -1.85 23.14 -21.07
N ALA A 3 -2.76 23.45 -20.15
CA ALA A 3 -2.59 24.47 -19.13
C ALA A 3 -1.45 24.16 -18.14
N GLY A 4 -0.46 25.06 -18.06
CA GLY A 4 0.62 25.11 -17.07
C GLY A 4 2.01 24.78 -17.62
N GLU A 5 2.97 25.71 -17.47
CA GLU A 5 4.39 25.56 -17.90
C GLU A 5 5.11 24.34 -17.29
N PHE A 6 4.57 23.75 -16.21
CA PHE A 6 5.28 22.75 -15.40
C PHE A 6 4.61 21.37 -15.35
N LYS A 7 3.65 21.06 -16.23
CA LYS A 7 2.95 19.76 -16.23
C LYS A 7 3.82 18.54 -16.57
N ARG A 8 5.11 18.71 -16.89
CA ARG A 8 6.06 17.62 -17.14
C ARG A 8 7.30 17.79 -16.27
N THR A 9 7.17 17.57 -14.97
CA THR A 9 8.30 17.16 -14.16
C THR A 9 8.70 15.77 -14.62
N VAL A 10 9.83 15.70 -15.33
CA VAL A 10 10.59 14.51 -15.75
C VAL A 10 9.75 13.29 -16.18
N THR A 11 9.56 13.10 -17.49
CA THR A 11 8.95 11.87 -18.05
C THR A 11 10.00 10.87 -18.50
N VAL A 12 9.79 9.58 -18.23
CA VAL A 12 10.68 8.46 -18.67
C VAL A 12 10.74 8.34 -20.20
N LEU A 13 9.73 8.87 -20.92
CA LEU A 13 9.54 8.74 -22.37
C LEU A 13 9.52 10.09 -23.13
N GLY A 14 10.19 11.12 -22.62
CA GLY A 14 10.26 12.45 -23.28
C GLY A 14 11.52 13.23 -22.95
N GLU A 15 11.82 14.29 -23.71
CA GLU A 15 13.01 15.13 -23.47
C GLU A 15 12.89 15.90 -22.13
N ASN A 16 13.85 15.64 -21.24
CA ASN A 16 13.97 16.37 -19.98
C ASN A 16 14.67 17.72 -20.21
N THR A 17 13.87 18.78 -20.36
CA THR A 17 14.39 20.15 -20.41
C THR A 17 15.08 20.51 -19.08
N GLU A 18 16.12 21.35 -19.14
CA GLU A 18 16.83 21.82 -17.92
C GLU A 18 15.90 22.52 -16.93
N LYS A 19 14.94 23.32 -17.42
CA LYS A 19 13.91 23.93 -16.56
C LYS A 19 13.04 22.89 -15.84
N GLY A 20 12.69 21.79 -16.53
CA GLY A 20 11.91 20.69 -15.94
C GLY A 20 12.69 19.94 -14.85
N LYS A 21 13.99 19.71 -15.05
CA LYS A 21 14.87 19.10 -14.03
C LYS A 21 15.02 20.00 -12.80
N GLN A 22 15.24 21.30 -13.01
CA GLN A 22 15.36 22.26 -11.91
C GLN A 22 14.09 22.34 -11.07
N LYS A 23 12.91 22.40 -11.71
CA LYS A 23 11.64 22.41 -10.99
C LYS A 23 11.41 21.11 -10.21
N PHE A 24 11.75 19.96 -10.80
CA PHE A 24 11.66 18.67 -10.11
C PHE A 24 12.59 18.59 -8.90
N GLN A 25 13.83 19.07 -9.01
CA GLN A 25 14.76 19.14 -7.89
C GLN A 25 14.22 20.01 -6.75
N GLN A 26 13.65 21.18 -7.08
CA GLN A 26 12.99 22.04 -6.10
C GLN A 26 11.83 21.34 -5.39
N GLU A 27 10.98 20.63 -6.13
CA GLU A 27 9.85 19.88 -5.56
C GLU A 27 10.32 18.75 -4.62
N LEU A 28 11.42 18.07 -4.94
CA LEU A 28 12.03 17.06 -4.08
C LEU A 28 12.58 17.68 -2.78
N GLU A 29 13.27 18.81 -2.87
CA GLU A 29 13.80 19.52 -1.71
C GLU A 29 12.69 20.06 -0.79
N GLU A 30 11.63 20.63 -1.37
CA GLU A 30 10.45 21.07 -0.62
C GLU A 30 9.78 19.90 0.10
N THR A 31 9.57 18.78 -0.60
CA THR A 31 8.98 17.56 -0.02
C THR A 31 9.86 17.02 1.11
N HIS A 32 11.18 17.00 0.92
CA HIS A 32 12.13 16.55 1.94
C HIS A 32 12.10 17.44 3.18
N LYS A 33 12.04 18.77 3.00
CA LYS A 33 11.90 19.72 4.11
C LYS A 33 10.61 19.51 4.89
N LEU A 34 9.49 19.31 4.21
CA LEU A 34 8.19 19.01 4.83
C LEU A 34 8.23 17.71 5.62
N PHE A 35 8.87 16.66 5.09
CA PHE A 35 9.08 15.40 5.80
C PHE A 35 9.89 15.61 7.09
N LYS A 36 11.03 16.31 7.02
CA LYS A 36 11.86 16.60 8.21
C LYS A 36 11.07 17.35 9.27
N GLN A 37 10.31 18.37 8.87
CA GLN A 37 9.46 19.13 9.77
C GLN A 37 8.39 18.25 10.44
N PHE A 38 7.70 17.38 9.68
CA PHE A 38 6.71 16.46 10.22
C PHE A 38 7.30 15.53 11.28
N VAL A 39 8.47 14.95 11.00
CA VAL A 39 9.14 14.04 11.94
C VAL A 39 9.60 14.79 13.19
N SER A 40 10.26 15.95 13.06
CA SER A 40 10.71 16.74 14.21
C SER A 40 9.56 17.20 15.11
N GLN A 41 8.38 17.50 14.54
CA GLN A 41 7.19 17.87 15.33
C GLN A 41 6.64 16.70 16.15
N ASN A 42 6.63 15.49 15.59
CA ASN A 42 6.05 14.31 16.23
C ASN A 42 7.06 13.56 17.12
N ARG A 43 8.36 13.73 16.88
CA ARG A 43 9.46 13.16 17.68
C ARG A 43 10.56 14.20 17.91
N PRO A 44 10.36 15.16 18.83
CA PRO A 44 11.32 16.24 19.09
C PRO A 44 12.67 15.78 19.63
N CYS A 45 12.75 14.56 20.17
CA CYS A 45 13.99 13.95 20.65
C CYS A 45 14.94 13.50 19.54
N LEU A 46 14.47 13.43 18.28
CA LEU A 46 15.27 12.95 17.16
C LEU A 46 16.20 14.01 16.59
N ASP A 47 17.44 13.61 16.34
CA ASP A 47 18.37 14.33 15.47
C ASP A 47 18.02 14.06 14.00
N ILE A 48 17.12 14.88 13.46
CA ILE A 48 16.52 14.68 12.13
C ILE A 48 17.57 14.64 11.01
N ASP A 49 18.65 15.40 11.13
CA ASP A 49 19.67 15.51 10.08
C ASP A 49 20.55 14.26 9.99
N LYS A 50 20.65 13.46 11.07
CA LYS A 50 21.33 12.16 11.05
C LYS A 50 20.51 11.04 10.41
N ILE A 51 19.18 11.14 10.45
CA ILE A 51 18.29 10.05 10.02
C ILE A 51 17.68 10.29 8.64
N ALA A 52 17.56 11.54 8.20
CA ALA A 52 16.91 11.93 6.95
C ALA A 52 17.89 11.90 5.76
N THR A 53 18.73 10.88 5.69
CA THR A 53 19.78 10.70 4.66
C THR A 53 19.28 9.94 3.42
N GLY A 54 18.07 9.36 3.49
CA GLY A 54 17.52 8.48 2.45
C GLY A 54 17.87 7.00 2.65
N GLU A 55 18.56 6.66 3.74
CA GLU A 55 18.85 5.29 4.14
C GLU A 55 17.61 4.59 4.72
N HIS A 56 17.68 3.26 4.81
CA HIS A 56 16.67 2.45 5.46
C HIS A 56 17.22 1.84 6.75
N TRP A 57 16.33 1.67 7.74
CA TRP A 57 16.68 1.14 9.05
C TRP A 57 15.86 -0.11 9.33
N PHE A 58 16.52 -1.19 9.78
CA PHE A 58 15.83 -2.36 10.30
C PHE A 58 15.20 -2.06 11.65
N GLY A 59 14.16 -2.80 12.03
CA GLY A 59 13.37 -2.52 13.24
C GLY A 59 14.23 -2.34 14.50
N GLN A 60 15.23 -3.19 14.71
CA GLN A 60 16.11 -3.08 15.88
C GLN A 60 16.95 -1.79 15.87
N GLN A 61 17.41 -1.36 14.70
CA GLN A 61 18.11 -0.08 14.53
C GLN A 61 17.16 1.09 14.76
N ALA A 62 15.91 0.98 14.28
CA ALA A 62 14.89 2.00 14.44
C ALA A 62 14.55 2.26 15.93
N ILE A 63 14.56 1.24 16.78
CA ILE A 63 14.45 1.44 18.24
C ILE A 63 15.66 2.24 18.77
N ALA A 64 16.88 1.82 18.44
CA ALA A 64 18.09 2.46 18.94
C ALA A 64 18.22 3.92 18.50
N LEU A 65 17.73 4.23 17.29
CA LEU A 65 17.65 5.58 16.74
C LEU A 65 16.40 6.34 17.18
N GLN A 66 15.56 5.77 18.05
CA GLN A 66 14.29 6.36 18.53
C GLN A 66 13.29 6.71 17.42
N LEU A 67 13.37 6.04 16.27
CA LEU A 67 12.44 6.19 15.15
C LEU A 67 11.10 5.50 15.41
N VAL A 68 11.10 4.46 16.24
CA VAL A 68 9.91 3.74 16.71
C VAL A 68 9.99 3.56 18.22
N ASP A 69 8.84 3.41 18.86
CA ASP A 69 8.76 3.26 20.32
C ASP A 69 8.98 1.81 20.76
N GLU A 70 8.49 0.86 19.95
CA GLU A 70 8.54 -0.57 20.26
C GLU A 70 8.45 -1.41 18.97
N ILE A 71 8.95 -2.64 19.04
CA ILE A 71 8.70 -3.69 18.03
C ILE A 71 7.73 -4.70 18.65
N SER A 72 6.53 -4.79 18.09
CA SER A 72 5.50 -5.75 18.50
C SER A 72 4.72 -6.26 17.29
N THR A 73 3.93 -7.31 17.48
CA THR A 73 2.94 -7.70 16.47
C THR A 73 1.67 -6.86 16.62
N SER A 74 0.82 -6.87 15.57
CA SER A 74 -0.51 -6.26 15.63
C SER A 74 -1.38 -6.86 16.74
N ASP A 75 -1.23 -8.15 16.98
CA ASP A 75 -2.05 -8.88 17.95
C ASP A 75 -1.64 -8.49 19.36
N ASP A 76 -0.33 -8.40 19.63
CA ASP A 76 0.20 -7.92 20.93
C ASP A 76 -0.31 -6.52 21.25
N LEU A 77 -0.25 -5.60 20.27
CA LEU A 77 -0.71 -4.23 20.46
C LEU A 77 -2.20 -4.17 20.82
N ILE A 78 -3.03 -4.97 20.14
CA ILE A 78 -4.47 -5.02 20.41
C ILE A 78 -4.73 -5.60 21.80
N LEU A 79 -4.10 -6.75 22.12
CA LEU A 79 -4.26 -7.42 23.41
C LEU A 79 -3.84 -6.51 24.58
N GLU A 80 -2.75 -5.75 24.42
CA GLU A 80 -2.31 -4.80 25.45
C GLU A 80 -3.34 -3.69 25.65
N LYS A 81 -3.83 -3.09 24.57
CA LYS A 81 -4.83 -2.01 24.65
C LYS A 81 -6.19 -2.50 25.16
N MET A 82 -6.51 -3.78 25.03
CA MET A 82 -7.74 -4.37 25.58
C MET A 82 -7.77 -4.40 27.11
N LYS A 83 -6.62 -4.30 27.79
CA LYS A 83 -6.57 -4.20 29.27
C LYS A 83 -7.18 -2.89 29.79
N GLU A 84 -7.06 -1.83 29.01
CA GLU A 84 -7.47 -0.46 29.40
C GLU A 84 -8.71 0.03 28.66
N LYS A 85 -9.05 -0.59 27.52
CA LYS A 85 -10.12 -0.12 26.62
C LYS A 85 -11.18 -1.20 26.42
N GLN A 86 -12.44 -0.76 26.31
CA GLN A 86 -13.55 -1.66 26.02
C GLN A 86 -13.56 -2.08 24.55
N VAL A 87 -13.70 -3.38 24.30
CA VAL A 87 -13.85 -3.94 22.96
C VAL A 87 -15.32 -3.91 22.54
N LEU A 88 -15.59 -3.24 21.41
CA LEU A 88 -16.95 -3.13 20.86
C LEU A 88 -17.25 -4.19 19.78
N ASN A 89 -16.25 -4.59 19.00
CA ASN A 89 -16.40 -5.57 17.92
C ASN A 89 -15.06 -6.24 17.61
N VAL A 90 -15.10 -7.55 17.31
CA VAL A 90 -13.95 -8.32 16.84
C VAL A 90 -14.31 -8.99 15.52
N LYS A 91 -13.50 -8.74 14.48
CA LYS A 91 -13.70 -9.33 13.17
C LYS A 91 -12.49 -10.14 12.75
N TYR A 92 -12.60 -11.45 12.85
CA TYR A 92 -11.57 -12.36 12.37
C TYR A 92 -11.55 -12.43 10.83
N ARG A 93 -10.37 -12.28 10.23
CA ARG A 93 -10.15 -12.36 8.78
C ARG A 93 -9.22 -13.51 8.47
N LEU A 94 -9.79 -14.65 8.07
CA LEU A 94 -9.01 -15.74 7.49
C LEU A 94 -8.41 -15.27 6.15
N LYS A 95 -7.08 -15.37 6.02
CA LYS A 95 -6.41 -15.15 4.73
C LYS A 95 -6.94 -16.20 3.75
N LYS A 96 -7.76 -15.76 2.80
CA LYS A 96 -8.29 -16.66 1.76
C LYS A 96 -7.11 -17.13 0.93
N SER A 97 -6.79 -18.43 0.99
CA SER A 97 -5.82 -19.05 0.11
C SER A 97 -6.16 -18.71 -1.35
N LEU A 98 -5.17 -18.24 -2.11
CA LEU A 98 -5.34 -17.94 -3.53
C LEU A 98 -5.84 -19.18 -4.29
N ILE A 99 -5.37 -20.37 -3.91
CA ILE A 99 -5.80 -21.67 -4.46
C ILE A 99 -7.32 -21.85 -4.26
N LYS A 100 -7.85 -21.49 -3.09
CA LYS A 100 -9.28 -21.57 -2.80
C LYS A 100 -10.12 -20.57 -3.61
N LYS A 101 -9.54 -19.46 -4.05
CA LYS A 101 -10.21 -18.51 -4.97
C LYS A 101 -10.23 -19.05 -6.40
N PHE A 102 -9.13 -19.64 -6.87
CA PHE A 102 -9.04 -20.23 -8.21
C PHE A 102 -9.91 -21.48 -8.37
N GLY A 103 -9.93 -22.38 -7.38
CA GLY A 103 -10.79 -23.58 -7.42
C GLY A 103 -12.28 -23.23 -7.55
N ARG A 104 -12.74 -22.21 -6.84
CA ARG A 104 -14.15 -21.76 -6.89
C ARG A 104 -14.55 -21.23 -8.27
N GLN A 105 -13.67 -20.45 -8.91
CA GLN A 105 -13.87 -19.94 -10.27
C GLN A 105 -13.91 -21.07 -11.31
N ALA A 106 -13.08 -22.11 -11.13
CA ALA A 106 -13.05 -23.28 -12.00
C ALA A 106 -14.32 -24.13 -11.86
N GLU A 107 -14.80 -24.36 -10.63
CA GLU A 107 -16.06 -25.05 -10.36
C GLU A 107 -17.25 -24.32 -11.00
N GLU A 108 -17.37 -23.00 -10.81
CA GLU A 108 -18.42 -22.18 -11.42
C GLU A 108 -18.37 -22.21 -12.95
N SER A 109 -17.16 -22.22 -13.53
CA SER A 109 -16.97 -22.32 -14.99
C SER A 109 -17.40 -23.70 -15.52
N ALA A 110 -17.06 -24.79 -14.82
CA ALA A 110 -17.45 -26.15 -15.20
C ALA A 110 -18.97 -26.36 -15.13
N ILE A 111 -19.64 -25.84 -14.09
CA ILE A 111 -21.10 -25.88 -13.95
C ILE A 111 -21.78 -25.14 -15.11
N ASN A 112 -21.26 -23.96 -15.49
CA ASN A 112 -21.80 -23.18 -16.60
C ASN A 112 -21.64 -23.88 -17.95
N ILE A 113 -20.55 -24.64 -18.16
CA ILE A 113 -20.35 -25.45 -19.37
C ILE A 113 -21.38 -26.58 -19.40
N ILE A 114 -21.54 -27.34 -18.31
CA ILE A 114 -22.51 -28.44 -18.21
C ILE A 114 -23.94 -27.92 -18.44
N HIS A 115 -24.30 -26.78 -17.84
CA HIS A 115 -25.61 -26.16 -18.02
C HIS A 115 -25.87 -25.79 -19.49
N ARG A 116 -24.87 -25.25 -20.20
CA ARG A 116 -24.98 -24.95 -21.64
C ARG A 116 -25.18 -26.19 -22.51
N TYR A 117 -24.56 -27.32 -22.15
CA TYR A 117 -24.74 -28.57 -22.89
C TYR A 117 -26.12 -29.19 -22.62
N SER A 118 -26.59 -29.18 -21.37
CA SER A 118 -27.92 -29.69 -21.01
C SER A 118 -29.06 -28.88 -21.64
N THR A 119 -28.95 -27.54 -21.69
CA THR A 119 -29.95 -26.68 -22.35
C THR A 119 -29.93 -26.76 -23.88
N LYS A 120 -28.81 -27.20 -24.48
CA LYS A 120 -28.73 -27.43 -25.93
C LYS A 120 -29.41 -28.75 -26.34
N GLN A 121 -29.30 -29.80 -25.53
CA GLN A 121 -29.91 -31.10 -25.81
C GLN A 121 -31.45 -31.11 -25.72
N SER A 122 -32.05 -30.22 -24.92
CA SER A 122 -33.52 -30.08 -24.84
C SER A 122 -34.15 -29.36 -26.04
N ARG A 123 -33.36 -28.75 -26.94
CA ARG A 123 -33.87 -28.08 -28.16
C ARG A 123 -33.84 -28.95 -29.42
N ASP A 124 -33.14 -30.08 -29.41
CA ASP A 124 -33.03 -30.98 -30.59
C ASP A 124 -34.06 -32.14 -30.59
N PHE A 125 -35.05 -32.15 -29.68
CA PHE A 125 -36.11 -33.18 -29.61
C PHE A 125 -37.50 -32.70 -30.06
N MET A 126 -37.61 -31.50 -30.64
CA MET A 126 -38.85 -31.00 -31.24
C MET A 126 -38.60 -30.53 -32.68
N TYR A 127 -38.28 -31.48 -33.55
CA TYR A 127 -38.61 -31.48 -34.99
C TYR A 127 -38.74 -32.92 -35.46
#